data_AF-A0A3N5A724-F1
#
_entry.id   AF-A0A3N5A724-F1
#
_cell.length_a   1.000
_cell.length_b   1.000
_cell.length_c   1.000
_cell.angle_alpha   90.00
_cell.angle_beta   90.00
_cell.angle_gamma   90.00
#
_symmetry.space_group_name_H-M   'P 1'
#
loop_
_entity.id
_entity.type
_entity.pdbx_description
1 polymer ?
#
loop_
_entity_poly.entity_id
_entity_poly.type
_entity_poly.pdbx_seq_one_letter_code
_entity_poly.pdbx_strand_id
1 'polypeptide(L)' 'MSEQSAGKRPQKEQKAVLVLPNLGLSESEIETLKDKFRNNVIESMGGPDALKSKDVVIVVVVVIVEK' A
#
# COMPACT_ATOMS: atom_id res chain seq x y z
N MET A 1 -26.17 29.16 13.47
CA MET A 1 -25.79 28.53 12.20
C MET A 1 -24.63 27.62 12.51
N SER A 2 -24.83 26.30 12.48
CA SER A 2 -23.88 25.34 13.02
C SER A 2 -22.84 24.98 11.97
N GLU A 3 -21.56 25.18 12.30
CA GLU A 3 -20.41 24.68 11.55
C GLU A 3 -20.53 23.16 11.35
N GLN A 4 -20.73 22.76 10.10
CA GLN A 4 -20.61 21.36 9.70
C GLN A 4 -19.13 21.03 9.63
N SER A 5 -18.58 20.52 10.74
CA SER A 5 -17.30 19.80 10.73
C SER A 5 -17.44 18.68 9.70
N ALA A 6 -16.78 18.83 8.56
CA ALA A 6 -16.63 17.78 7.56
C ALA A 6 -15.83 16.64 8.20
N GLY A 7 -16.53 15.72 8.86
CA GLY A 7 -15.95 14.51 9.40
C GLY A 7 -15.35 13.71 8.25
N LYS A 8 -14.01 13.70 8.14
CA LYS A 8 -13.29 12.77 7.28
C LYS A 8 -13.83 11.37 7.55
N ARG A 9 -14.40 10.72 6.53
CA ARG A 9 -14.75 9.29 6.62
C ARG A 9 -13.47 8.54 7.01
N PRO A 10 -13.53 7.57 7.94
CA PRO A 10 -12.35 6.81 8.33
C PRO A 10 -11.88 6.00 7.11
N GLN A 11 -10.70 6.34 6.60
CA GLN A 11 -10.06 5.59 5.52
C GLN A 11 -9.80 4.16 5.99
N LYS A 12 -10.19 3.18 5.16
CA LYS A 12 -9.93 1.77 5.42
C LYS A 12 -8.50 1.45 5.00
N GLU A 13 -7.60 1.38 5.97
CA GLU A 13 -6.24 0.95 5.70
C GLU A 13 -6.18 -0.56 5.46
N GLN A 14 -5.49 -0.95 4.39
CA GLN A 14 -5.21 -2.33 4.04
C GLN A 14 -3.70 -2.49 3.92
N LYS A 15 -3.14 -3.43 4.68
CA LYS A 15 -1.69 -3.64 4.75
C LYS A 15 -1.30 -4.81 3.87
N ALA A 16 -0.38 -4.56 2.94
CA ALA A 16 0.24 -5.60 2.13
C ALA A 16 1.70 -5.77 2.59
N VAL A 17 2.11 -7.00 2.87
CA VAL A 17 3.45 -7.30 3.37
C VAL A 17 4.21 -8.10 2.33
N LEU A 18 5.36 -7.57 1.90
CA LEU A 18 6.30 -8.22 1.00
C LEU A 18 7.49 -8.71 1.83
N VAL A 19 7.61 -10.03 2.00
CA VAL A 19 8.73 -10.65 2.72
C VAL A 19 9.73 -11.18 1.70
N LEU A 20 10.98 -10.75 1.81
CA LEU A 20 12.07 -11.12 0.91
C LEU A 20 13.26 -11.62 1.73
N PRO A 21 13.98 -12.67 1.29
CA PRO A 21 15.29 -12.97 1.85
C PRO A 21 16.26 -11.82 1.58
N ASN A 22 17.29 -11.67 2.42
CA ASN A 22 18.38 -10.74 2.12
C ASN A 22 19.14 -11.21 0.87
N LEU A 23 18.86 -10.57 -0.25
CA LEU A 23 19.44 -10.87 -1.56
C LEU A 23 20.60 -9.93 -1.92
N GLY A 24 21.01 -9.03 -1.01
CA GLY A 24 22.00 -8.00 -1.31
C GLY A 24 21.52 -6.95 -2.32
N LEU A 25 20.21 -6.72 -2.39
CA LEU A 25 19.62 -5.70 -3.25
C LEU A 25 19.96 -4.30 -2.75
N SER A 26 20.20 -3.39 -3.69
CA SER A 26 20.31 -1.96 -3.40
C SER A 26 18.96 -1.36 -2.99
N GLU A 27 18.99 -0.19 -2.34
CA GLU A 27 17.79 0.55 -1.95
C GLU A 27 16.89 0.85 -3.16
N SER A 28 17.46 1.26 -4.30
CA SER A 28 16.73 1.54 -5.54
C SER A 28 16.02 0.31 -6.10
N GLU A 29 16.64 -0.88 -5.98
CA GLU A 29 16.02 -2.14 -6.40
C GLU A 29 14.87 -2.52 -5.47
N ILE A 30 15.02 -2.30 -4.17
CA ILE A 30 13.97 -2.52 -3.17
C ILE A 30 12.79 -1.58 -3.42
N GLU A 31 13.03 -0.30 -3.72
CA GLU A 31 11.98 0.65 -4.10
C GLU A 31 11.25 0.21 -5.37
N THR A 32 11.99 -0.20 -6.40
CA THR A 32 11.41 -0.72 -7.64
C THR A 32 10.52 -1.94 -7.37
N LEU A 33 10.94 -2.86 -6.49
CA LEU A 33 10.14 -4.02 -6.10
C LEU A 33 8.89 -3.60 -5.31
N LYS A 34 9.04 -2.65 -4.38
CA LYS A 34 7.94 -2.11 -3.59
C LYS A 34 6.87 -1.48 -4.47
N ASP A 35 7.25 -0.70 -5.48
CA ASP A 35 6.32 -0.06 -6.41
C ASP A 35 5.62 -1.08 -7.32
N LYS A 36 6.35 -2.06 -7.86
CA LYS A 36 5.75 -3.15 -8.64
C LYS A 36 4.75 -3.94 -7.79
N PHE A 37 5.14 -4.31 -6.58
CA PHE A 37 4.26 -5.05 -5.67
C PHE A 37 3.01 -4.22 -5.31
N ARG A 38 3.17 -2.93 -5.00
CA ARG A 38 2.06 -2.01 -4.76
C ARG A 38 1.08 -1.99 -5.93
N ASN A 39 1.58 -1.83 -7.15
CA ASN A 39 0.74 -1.78 -8.35
C ASN A 39 -0.02 -3.10 -8.54
N ASN A 40 0.66 -4.24 -8.40
CA ASN A 40 0.01 -5.56 -8.49
C ASN A 40 -1.10 -5.73 -7.44
N VAL A 41 -0.90 -5.24 -6.21
CA VAL A 41 -1.92 -5.27 -5.16
C VAL A 41 -3.11 -4.38 -5.55
N ILE A 42 -2.85 -3.16 -6.04
CA ILE A 42 -3.90 -2.23 -6.49
C ILE A 42 -4.73 -2.86 -7.60
N GLU A 43 -4.09 -3.43 -8.62
CA GLU A 43 -4.76 -4.09 -9.73
C GLU A 43 -5.58 -5.30 -9.27
N SER A 44 -5.02 -6.13 -8.39
CA SER A 44 -5.71 -7.31 -7.83
C SER A 44 -6.96 -6.92 -7.01
N MET A 45 -7.01 -5.70 -6.47
CA MET A 45 -8.16 -5.16 -5.74
C MET A 45 -9.20 -4.46 -6.63
N GLY A 46 -9.03 -4.53 -7.96
CA GLY A 46 -9.92 -3.91 -8.95
C GLY A 46 -9.45 -2.54 -9.44
N GLY A 47 -8.18 -2.19 -9.21
CA GLY A 47 -7.57 -0.97 -9.69
C GLY A 47 -7.77 0.25 -8.77
N PRO A 48 -7.16 1.39 -9.12
CA PRO A 48 -7.16 2.59 -8.29
C PRO A 48 -8.56 3.16 -8.06
N ASP A 49 -9.48 3.01 -9.01
CA ASP A 49 -10.85 3.53 -8.90
C ASP A 49 -11.72 2.71 -7.92
N ALA A 50 -11.49 1.39 -7.86
CA ALA A 50 -12.12 0.53 -6.86
C ALA A 50 -11.65 0.86 -5.44
N LEU A 51 -10.39 1.24 -5.27
CA LEU A 51 -9.85 1.68 -3.98
C LEU A 51 -10.41 3.03 -3.55
N LYS A 52 -10.46 4.01 -4.47
CA LYS A 52 -11.05 5.34 -4.20
C LYS A 52 -12.52 5.25 -3.81
N SER A 53 -13.31 4.45 -4.52
CA SER A 53 -14.75 4.28 -4.23
C SER A 53 -15.01 3.62 -2.87
N LYS A 54 -14.09 2.75 -2.41
CA LYS A 54 -14.17 2.07 -1.11
C LYS A 54 -13.45 2.82 0.01
N ASP A 55 -12.86 3.98 -0.29
CA ASP A 55 -12.03 4.78 0.62
C ASP A 55 -10.91 3.95 1.28
N VAL A 56 -10.21 3.14 0.46
CA VAL A 56 -9.16 2.21 0.89
C VAL A 56 -7.78 2.78 0.61
N VAL A 57 -6.88 2.68 1.59
CA VAL A 57 -5.46 3.03 1.46
C VAL A 57 -4.62 1.75 1.55
N ILE A 58 -3.69 1.57 0.62
CA ILE A 58 -2.76 0.44 0.62
C ILE A 58 -1.43 0.87 1.25
N VAL A 59 -1.06 0.21 2.34
CA VAL A 59 0.24 0.36 2.99
C VAL A 59 1.10 -0.85 2.65
N VAL A 60 2.18 -0.64 1.90
CA VAL A 60 3.14 -1.71 1.57
C VAL A 60 4.29 -1.68 2.55
N VAL A 61 4.49 -2.80 3.24
CA VAL A 61 5.65 -3.02 4.13
C VAL A 61 6.55 -4.07 3.52
N VAL A 62 7.81 -3.72 3.32
CA VAL A 62 8.84 -4.67 2.87
C VAL A 62 9.61 -5.14 4.10
N VAL A 63 9.70 -6.46 4.28
CA VAL A 63 10.45 -7.10 5.36
C VAL A 63 11.56 -7.91 4.73
N ILE A 64 12.81 -7.59 5.08
CA ILE A 64 13.99 -8.32 4.65
C ILE A 64 14.39 -9.25 5.79
N VAL A 65 14.41 -10.56 5.53
CA VAL A 65 14.82 -11.57 6.50
C VAL A 65 16.24 -12.05 6.22
N GLU A 66 17.07 -12.06 7.26
CA GLU A 66 18.38 -12.72 7.22
C GLU A 66 18.18 -14.24 7.35
N LYS A 67 19.03 -15.01 6.67
CA LYS A 67 18.96 -16.48 6.68
C LYS A 67 19.55 -17.06 7.95
#